data_AF-A0A1V4JQ14-F1
#
_entry.id   AF-A0A1V4JQ14-F1
#
_cell.length_a   1.000
_cell.length_b   1.000
_cell.length_c   1.000
_cell.angle_alpha   90.00
_cell.angle_beta   90.00
_cell.angle_gamma   90.00
#
_symmetry.space_group_name_H-M   'P 1'
#
loop_
_entity.id
_entity.type
_entity.pdbx_description
1 polymer ?
#
loop_
_entity_poly.entity_id
_entity_poly.type
_entity_poly.pdbx_seq_one_letter_code
_entity_poly.pdbx_strand_id
1 'polypeptide(L)'
;MPWAGQRLVHPGDRNPRLGAGLAVVAGAEQIAKDLHQFTFDLLIKAHMVSVDYPEMMAEIISVQVPKILSGKVKPIYFHAQ
;
A
#
# COMPACT_ATOMS: atom_id res chain seq x y z
N MET A 1 -33.30 3.94 -40.42
CA MET A 1 -32.59 4.67 -39.34
C MET A 1 -32.37 3.73 -38.16
N PRO A 2 -31.24 3.02 -38.02
CA PRO A 2 -30.98 2.20 -36.84
C PRO A 2 -30.13 2.94 -35.80
N TRP A 3 -30.76 3.22 -34.65
CA TRP A 3 -30.24 3.06 -33.29
C TRP A 3 -28.80 3.50 -32.98
N ALA A 4 -28.67 4.72 -32.46
CA ALA A 4 -27.53 5.16 -31.66
C ALA A 4 -27.60 4.52 -30.26
N GLY A 5 -26.62 3.70 -29.87
CA GLY A 5 -26.62 3.14 -28.52
C GLY A 5 -25.50 2.17 -28.14
N GLN A 6 -24.70 1.65 -29.07
CA GLN A 6 -23.53 0.85 -28.71
C GLN A 6 -22.26 1.68 -28.90
N ARG A 7 -21.83 2.33 -27.81
CA ARG A 7 -20.48 2.88 -27.73
C ARG A 7 -19.53 1.68 -27.65
N LEU A 8 -19.04 1.26 -28.81
CA LEU A 8 -17.98 0.27 -28.93
C LEU A 8 -16.79 0.78 -28.12
N VAL A 9 -16.42 0.07 -27.04
CA VAL A 9 -15.23 0.38 -26.25
C VAL A 9 -14.04 0.19 -27.17
N HIS A 10 -13.39 1.29 -27.56
CA HIS A 10 -12.22 1.22 -28.43
C HIS A 10 -11.01 0.78 -27.61
N PRO A 11 -10.03 0.05 -28.17
CA PRO A 11 -8.80 -0.37 -27.48
C PRO A 11 -7.88 0.77 -26.99
N GLY A 12 -8.34 2.03 -27.05
CA GLY A 12 -7.71 3.22 -26.46
C GLY A 12 -8.58 3.95 -25.42
N ASP A 13 -9.79 3.47 -25.13
CA ASP A 13 -10.66 4.04 -24.09
C ASP A 13 -10.10 3.68 -22.71
N ARG A 14 -9.13 4.46 -22.23
CA ARG A 14 -8.66 4.38 -20.83
C ARG A 14 -9.85 4.64 -19.92
N ASN A 15 -10.21 3.67 -19.08
CA ASN A 15 -11.26 3.85 -18.09
C ASN A 15 -10.72 4.74 -16.95
N PRO A 16 -11.14 6.02 -16.86
CA PRO A 16 -10.55 6.96 -15.91
C PRO A 16 -10.87 6.59 -14.44
N ARG A 17 -11.96 5.86 -14.20
CA ARG A 17 -12.31 5.38 -12.85
C ARG A 17 -11.34 4.29 -12.38
N LEU A 18 -10.94 3.38 -13.29
CA LEU A 18 -9.92 2.38 -12.99
C LEU A 18 -8.57 3.06 -12.74
N GLY A 19 -8.17 4.03 -13.57
CA GLY A 19 -6.92 4.78 -13.36
C GLY A 19 -6.87 5.52 -12.02
N ALA A 20 -7.93 6.25 -11.66
CA ALA A 20 -8.01 6.93 -10.37
C ALA A 20 -8.00 5.95 -9.18
N GLY A 21 -8.71 4.82 -9.31
CA GLY A 21 -8.73 3.78 -8.27
C GLY A 21 -7.34 3.16 -8.03
N LEU A 22 -6.61 2.84 -9.10
CA LEU A 22 -5.26 2.28 -8.99
C LEU A 22 -4.25 3.27 -8.40
N ALA A 23 -4.38 4.57 -8.71
CA ALA A 23 -3.54 5.62 -8.13
C ALA A 23 -3.74 5.74 -6.61
N VAL A 24 -4.98 5.61 -6.11
CA VAL A 24 -5.27 5.62 -4.67
C VAL A 24 -4.61 4.44 -3.97
N VAL A 25 -4.68 3.24 -4.57
CA VAL A 25 -4.06 2.03 -4.00
C VAL A 25 -2.54 2.15 -3.98
N ALA A 26 -1.93 2.69 -5.03
CA ALA A 26 -0.49 2.94 -5.06
C ALA A 26 -0.04 3.97 -4.00
N GLY A 27 -0.80 5.06 -3.83
CA GLY A 27 -0.52 6.05 -2.78
C GLY A 27 -0.60 5.47 -1.37
N ALA A 28 -1.53 4.54 -1.13
CA ALA A 28 -1.65 3.86 0.17
C ALA A 28 -0.43 3.00 0.50
N GLU A 29 0.24 2.40 -0.49
CA GLU A 29 1.47 1.63 -0.28
C GLU A 29 2.61 2.51 0.26
N GLN A 30 2.81 3.69 -0.31
CA GLN A 30 3.86 4.60 0.16
C GLN A 30 3.62 5.03 1.62
N ILE A 31 2.37 5.39 1.96
CA ILE A 31 1.98 5.71 3.33
C ILE A 31 2.21 4.51 4.26
N ALA A 32 1.85 3.31 3.81
CA ALA A 32 2.07 2.10 4.58
C ALA A 32 3.56 1.91 4.85
N LYS A 33 4.43 2.04 3.85
CA LYS A 33 5.88 1.89 4.01
C LYS A 33 6.46 2.87 5.05
N ASP A 34 6.03 4.11 5.02
CA ASP A 34 6.47 5.13 5.99
C ASP A 34 5.99 4.77 7.40
N LEU A 35 4.76 4.28 7.55
CA LEU A 35 4.21 3.81 8.82
C LEU A 35 4.95 2.56 9.34
N HIS A 36 5.35 1.64 8.45
CA HIS A 36 6.15 0.46 8.77
C HIS A 36 7.51 0.87 9.34
N GLN A 37 8.18 1.83 8.72
CA GLN A 37 9.45 2.36 9.23
C GLN A 37 9.27 3.00 10.61
N PHE A 38 8.29 3.90 10.73
CA PHE A 38 7.99 4.59 11.98
C PHE A 38 7.71 3.63 13.14
N THR A 39 6.82 2.65 12.94
CA THR A 39 6.42 1.74 14.01
C THR A 39 7.53 0.77 14.40
N PHE A 40 8.39 0.38 13.45
CA PHE A 40 9.57 -0.41 13.75
C PHE A 40 10.55 0.38 14.63
N ASP A 41 10.86 1.62 14.26
CA ASP A 41 11.76 2.48 15.04
C ASP A 41 11.18 2.78 16.44
N LEU A 42 9.86 2.98 16.54
CA LEU A 42 9.17 3.19 17.80
C LEU A 42 9.20 1.94 18.67
N LEU A 43 9.02 0.74 18.11
CA LEU A 43 9.12 -0.51 18.86
C LEU A 43 10.50 -0.69 19.50
N ILE A 44 11.58 -0.39 18.77
CA ILE A 44 12.95 -0.48 19.30
C ILE A 44 13.16 0.46 20.49
N LYS A 45 12.52 1.64 20.46
CA LYS A 45 12.65 2.66 21.51
C LYS A 45 11.50 2.64 22.52
N ALA A 46 10.59 1.69 22.44
CA ALA A 46 9.31 1.71 23.17
C ALA A 46 9.49 1.88 24.68
N HIS A 47 10.46 1.18 25.26
CA HIS A 47 10.81 1.27 26.69
C HIS A 47 11.38 2.64 27.11
N MET A 48 11.93 3.43 26.19
CA MET A 48 12.50 4.76 26.45
C MET A 48 11.43 5.86 26.38
N VAL A 49 10.30 5.60 25.70
CA VAL A 49 9.24 6.59 25.45
C VAL A 49 7.90 6.20 26.04
N SER A 50 7.88 5.19 26.93
CA SER A 50 6.68 4.72 27.65
C SER A 50 5.52 4.36 26.72
N VAL A 51 5.81 3.64 25.63
CA VAL A 51 4.79 3.11 24.72
C VAL A 51 4.70 1.60 24.92
N ASP A 52 3.50 1.12 25.26
CA ASP A 52 3.21 -0.30 25.36
C ASP A 52 2.58 -0.82 24.07
N TYR A 53 3.11 -1.94 23.57
CA TYR A 53 2.56 -2.64 22.42
C TYR A 53 1.81 -3.90 22.89
N PRO A 54 0.60 -4.18 22.37
CA PRO A 54 0.00 -5.49 22.49
C PRO A 54 0.91 -6.57 21.92
N GLU A 55 0.94 -7.76 22.53
CA GLU A 55 1.84 -8.87 22.17
C GLU A 55 1.86 -9.15 20.66
N MET A 56 0.68 -9.30 20.05
CA MET A 56 0.54 -9.57 18.62
C MET A 56 1.14 -8.46 17.75
N MET A 57 0.99 -7.20 18.14
CA MET A 57 1.55 -6.08 17.39
C MET A 57 3.07 -6.06 17.50
N ALA A 58 3.62 -6.30 18.69
CA ALA A 58 5.07 -6.40 18.89
C ALA A 58 5.65 -7.56 18.07
N GLU A 59 4.98 -8.71 18.00
CA GLU A 59 5.40 -9.84 17.17
C GLU A 59 5.38 -9.50 15.68
N ILE A 60 4.27 -8.95 15.17
CA ILE A 60 4.14 -8.58 13.76
C ILE A 60 5.21 -7.55 13.37
N ILE A 61 5.39 -6.52 14.19
CA ILE A 61 6.35 -5.44 13.94
C ILE A 61 7.79 -5.95 14.04
N SER A 62 8.12 -6.82 14.99
CA SER A 62 9.49 -7.34 15.11
C SER A 62 9.85 -8.40 14.07
N VAL A 63 8.88 -9.20 13.60
CA VAL A 63 9.14 -10.34 12.71
C VAL A 63 8.88 -10.02 11.23
N GLN A 64 7.77 -9.35 10.92
CA GLN A 64 7.31 -9.20 9.54
C GLN A 64 7.77 -7.87 8.92
N VAL A 65 7.71 -6.77 9.68
CA VAL A 65 8.06 -5.44 9.17
C VAL A 65 9.52 -5.36 8.67
N PRO A 66 10.54 -5.94 9.33
CA PRO A 66 11.90 -5.95 8.80
C PRO A 66 12.04 -6.63 7.45
N LYS A 67 11.19 -7.62 7.14
CA LYS A 67 11.20 -8.29 5.82
C LYS A 67 10.69 -7.35 4.73
N ILE A 68 9.73 -6.48 5.06
CA ILE A 68 9.24 -5.43 4.17
C ILE A 68 10.31 -4.35 3.98
N LEU A 69 10.89 -3.84 5.08
CA LEU A 69 11.90 -2.78 5.04
C LEU A 69 13.20 -3.21 4.35
N SER A 70 13.57 -4.50 4.45
CA SER A 70 14.72 -5.08 3.73
C SER A 70 14.42 -5.47 2.28
N GLY A 71 13.19 -5.27 1.80
CA GLY A 71 12.79 -5.58 0.41
C GLY A 71 12.61 -7.08 0.10
N LYS A 72 12.60 -7.95 1.12
CA LYS A 72 12.29 -9.38 0.97
C LYS A 72 10.81 -9.62 0.70
N VAL A 73 9.96 -8.67 1.09
CA VAL A 73 8.53 -8.61 0.75
C VAL A 73 8.33 -7.35 -0.08
N LYS A 74 7.70 -7.49 -1.25
CA LYS A 74 7.43 -6.38 -2.16
C LYS A 74 5.93 -6.26 -2.41
N PRO A 75 5.37 -5.04 -2.36
CA PRO A 75 3.98 -4.82 -2.71
C PRO A 75 3.78 -4.96 -4.23
N ILE A 76 2.54 -5.22 -4.61
CA ILE A 76 2.14 -5.32 -6.02
C ILE A 76 1.76 -3.93 -6.49
N TYR A 77 2.58 -3.35 -7.36
CA TYR A 77 2.28 -2.08 -8.02
C TYR A 77 1.49 -2.29 -9.30
N PHE A 78 0.50 -1.45 -9.53
CA PHE A 78 -0.35 -1.49 -10.74
C PHE A 78 0.17 -0.57 -11.86
N HIS A 79 1.10 0.32 -11.54
CA HIS A 79 1.80 1.19 -12.48
C HIS A 79 3.31 1.09 -12.20
N ALA A 80 4.13 1.21 -13.25
CA ALA A 80 5.58 1.34 -13.07
C ALA A 80 5.85 2.59 -12.22
N GLN A 81 6.71 2.43 -11.21
CA GLN A 81 7.13 3.52 -10.33
C GLN A 81 8.09 4.46 -11.05
#